data_AF-A0A3S1TBY2-F1
#
_entry.id   AF-A0A3S1TBY2-F1
#
_cell.length_a   1.000
_cell.length_b   1.000
_cell.length_c   1.000
_cell.angle_alpha   90.00
_cell.angle_beta   90.00
_cell.angle_gamma   90.00
#
_symmetry.space_group_name_H-M   'P 1'
#
loop_
_entity.id
_entity.type
_entity.pdbx_description
1 polymer ?
#
loop_
_entity_poly.entity_id
_entity_poly.type
_entity_poly.pdbx_seq_one_letter_code
_entity_poly.pdbx_strand_id
1 'polypeptide(L)' 'LGKRGLYAALGGQKSSGATSMSLLWVLNLADGQHSLLSMAERSNLPFKELAAAARLLSEHGLLAAAS' A
#
# COMPACT_ATOMS: atom_id res chain seq x y z
N LEU A 1 3.83 17.36 -4.17
CA LEU A 1 2.63 16.51 -4.01
C LEU A 1 2.48 16.13 -2.54
N GLY A 2 1.40 16.58 -1.87
CA GLY A 2 1.16 16.24 -0.47
C GLY A 2 0.42 14.91 -0.32
N LYS A 3 0.66 14.23 0.82
CA LYS A 3 0.05 12.96 1.24
C LYS A 3 -1.45 12.86 0.89
N ARG A 4 -2.22 13.93 1.11
CA ARG A 4 -3.68 13.99 0.87
C ARG A 4 -4.11 13.86 -0.60
N GLY A 5 -3.35 14.39 -1.55
CA GLY A 5 -3.72 14.36 -2.97
C GLY A 5 -3.51 12.98 -3.61
N LEU A 6 -2.46 12.28 -3.16
CA LEU A 6 -2.13 10.95 -3.65
C LEU A 6 -3.21 9.92 -3.24
N TYR A 7 -3.69 9.96 -2.00
CA TYR A 7 -4.73 9.03 -1.53
C TYR A 7 -6.10 9.29 -2.19
N ALA A 8 -6.45 10.56 -2.45
CA ALA A 8 -7.65 10.88 -3.20
C ALA A 8 -7.56 10.40 -4.66
N ALA A 9 -6.39 10.49 -5.28
CA ALA A 9 -6.16 9.99 -6.63
C ALA A 9 -6.16 8.45 -6.72
N LEU A 10 -5.63 7.77 -5.69
CA LEU A 10 -5.57 6.30 -5.63
C LEU A 10 -6.87 5.65 -5.13
N GLY A 11 -7.70 6.37 -4.36
CA GLY A 11 -8.87 5.81 -3.65
C GLY A 11 -10.21 6.50 -3.91
N GLY A 12 -10.24 7.55 -4.74
CA GLY A 12 -11.33 8.52 -4.85
C GLY A 12 -12.65 8.06 -5.48
N GLN A 13 -12.85 6.77 -5.77
CA GLN A 13 -14.11 6.32 -6.39
C GLN A 13 -14.89 5.23 -5.65
N LYS A 14 -14.33 4.47 -4.71
CA LYS A 14 -15.08 3.49 -3.86
C LYS A 14 -14.16 2.64 -2.97
N SER A 15 -12.99 3.14 -2.60
CA SER A 15 -12.07 2.36 -1.77
C SER A 15 -12.56 2.41 -0.32
N SER A 16 -13.10 1.31 0.17
CA SER A 16 -13.45 1.15 1.59
C SER A 16 -12.27 1.57 2.48
N GLY A 17 -12.51 2.05 3.70
CA GLY A 17 -11.44 2.51 4.62
C GLY A 17 -10.29 1.52 4.81
N ALA A 18 -10.56 0.21 4.64
CA ALA A 18 -9.57 -0.86 4.66
C ALA A 18 -8.50 -0.75 3.55
N THR A 19 -8.89 -0.32 2.34
CA THR A 19 -7.97 -0.15 1.22
C THR A 19 -7.06 1.06 1.42
N SER A 20 -7.57 2.16 1.98
CA SER A 20 -6.76 3.34 2.33
C SER A 20 -5.72 3.02 3.41
N MET A 21 -6.07 2.18 4.38
CA MET A 21 -5.14 1.74 5.42
C MET A 21 -4.06 0.81 4.86
N SER A 22 -4.44 -0.14 3.99
CA SER A 22 -3.48 -1.02 3.31
C SER A 22 -2.45 -0.25 2.49
N LEU A 23 -2.87 0.80 1.75
CA LEU A 23 -1.94 1.67 1.00
C LEU A 23 -0.93 2.37 1.91
N LEU A 24 -1.37 2.86 3.08
CA LEU A 24 -0.50 3.51 4.06
C LEU A 24 0.53 2.56 4.65
N TRP A 25 0.09 1.35 5.03
CA TRP A 25 1.00 0.33 5.58
C TRP A 25 2.07 -0.07 4.60
N VAL A 26 1.70 -0.31 3.33
CA VAL A 26 2.68 -0.67 2.30
C VAL A 26 3.65 0.48 2.05
N LEU A 27 3.17 1.73 1.88
CA LEU A 27 4.06 2.88 1.69
C LEU A 27 5.03 3.10 2.86
N ASN A 28 4.56 2.86 4.10
CA ASN A 28 5.37 3.06 5.29
C ASN A 28 6.41 1.96 5.50
N LEU A 29 6.16 0.74 5.02
CA LEU A 29 7.01 -0.43 5.26
C LEU A 29 7.80 -0.89 4.02
N ALA A 30 7.57 -0.30 2.85
CA ALA A 30 8.30 -0.63 1.62
C ALA A 30 9.72 -0.04 1.61
N ASP A 31 10.56 -0.48 2.54
CA ASP A 31 11.96 -0.11 2.69
C ASP A 31 12.93 -1.12 2.05
N GLY A 32 12.39 -2.14 1.36
CA GLY A 32 13.15 -3.23 0.77
C GLY A 32 13.59 -4.31 1.77
N GLN A 33 13.27 -4.16 3.06
CA GLN A 33 13.57 -5.15 4.10
C GLN A 33 12.33 -5.92 4.57
N HIS A 34 11.15 -5.32 4.41
CA HIS A 34 9.89 -5.99 4.77
C HIS A 34 9.22 -6.63 3.56
N SER A 35 8.95 -7.93 3.67
CA SER A 35 8.06 -8.62 2.71
C SER A 35 6.60 -8.25 2.97
N LEU A 36 5.73 -8.38 1.96
CA LEU A 36 4.28 -8.19 2.14
C LEU A 36 3.66 -9.13 3.18
N LEU A 37 4.24 -10.33 3.37
CA LEU A 37 3.81 -11.26 4.41
C LEU A 37 4.12 -10.69 5.80
N SER A 38 5.35 -10.19 6.00
CA SER A 38 5.77 -9.54 7.24
C SER A 38 4.93 -8.28 7.53
N MET A 39 4.54 -7.55 6.49
CA MET A 39 3.62 -6.41 6.63
C MET A 39 2.22 -6.85 7.08
N ALA A 40 1.71 -7.98 6.56
CA ALA A 40 0.39 -8.51 6.94
C ALA A 40 0.36 -8.92 8.42
N GLU A 41 1.39 -9.62 8.88
CA GLU A 41 1.53 -10.02 10.29
C GLU A 41 1.59 -8.81 11.22
N ARG A 42 2.35 -7.77 10.85
CA ARG A 42 2.51 -6.56 11.68
C ARG A 42 1.29 -5.65 11.71
N SER A 43 0.58 -5.54 10.58
CA SER A 43 -0.58 -4.65 10.45
C SER A 43 -1.90 -5.32 10.84
N ASN A 44 -1.88 -6.65 11.02
CA ASN A 44 -3.07 -7.48 11.20
C ASN A 44 -4.11 -7.29 10.07
N LEU A 45 -3.63 -6.99 8.85
CA LEU A 45 -4.43 -6.85 7.65
C LEU A 45 -4.35 -8.10 6.77
N PRO A 46 -5.41 -8.43 6.01
CA PRO A 46 -5.35 -9.55 5.08
C PRO A 46 -4.25 -9.36 4.05
N PHE A 47 -3.42 -10.39 3.85
CA PHE A 47 -2.34 -10.37 2.84
C PHE A 47 -2.84 -9.93 1.46
N LYS A 48 -4.03 -10.38 1.05
CA LYS A 48 -4.65 -10.01 -0.24
C LYS A 48 -4.84 -8.50 -0.40
N GLU A 49 -5.12 -7.77 0.68
CA GLU A 49 -5.35 -6.32 0.64
C GLU A 49 -4.03 -5.57 0.50
N LEU A 50 -2.99 -6.01 1.22
CA LEU A 50 -1.64 -5.47 1.08
C LEU A 50 -1.05 -5.77 -0.30
N ALA A 51 -1.28 -6.96 -0.85
CA ALA A 51 -0.85 -7.31 -2.21
C ALA A 51 -1.52 -6.44 -3.27
N ALA A 52 -2.83 -6.20 -3.16
CA ALA A 52 -3.54 -5.29 -4.04
C ALA A 52 -3.03 -3.84 -3.92
N ALA A 53 -2.78 -3.38 -2.69
CA ALA A 53 -2.21 -2.06 -2.43
C ALA A 53 -0.80 -1.91 -3.04
N ALA A 54 0.07 -2.90 -2.83
CA ALA A 54 1.43 -2.89 -3.39
C ALA A 54 1.43 -2.89 -4.93
N ARG A 55 0.54 -3.66 -5.55
CA ARG A 55 0.35 -3.64 -6.99
C ARG A 55 -0.08 -2.26 -7.49
N LEU A 56 -1.09 -1.66 -6.87
CA LEU A 56 -1.57 -0.34 -7.26
C LEU A 56 -0.46 0.72 -7.11
N LEU A 57 0.27 0.70 -6.00
CA LEU A 57 1.38 1.63 -5.77
C LEU A 57 2.51 1.44 -6.80
N SER A 58 2.81 0.20 -7.18
CA SER A 58 3.80 -0.08 -8.23
C SER A 58 3.33 0.38 -9.61
N GLU A 59 2.06 0.16 -9.97
CA GLU A 59 1.45 0.65 -11.21
C GLU A 59 1.50 2.19 -11.32
N HIS A 60 1.46 2.88 -10.19
CA HIS A 60 1.62 4.35 -10.10
C HIS A 60 3.08 4.80 -9.91
N GLY A 61 4.07 3.90 -9.99
CA GLY A 61 5.49 4.23 -9.90
C GLY A 61 5.96 4.66 -8.49
N LEU A 62 5.18 4.32 -7.45
CA LEU A 62 5.48 4.66 -6.06
C LEU A 62 6.27 3.57 -5.35
N LEU A 63 6.35 2.37 -5.93
CA LEU A 63 7.16 1.25 -5.46
C LEU A 63 7.99 0.68 -6.61
N ALA A 64 9.17 0.21 -6.27
CA ALA A 64 10.04 -0.57 -7.15
C ALA A 64 10.26 -1.98 -6.56
N ALA A 65 10.70 -2.92 -7.40
CA ALA A 65 11.15 -4.21 -6.91
C ALA A 65 12.36 -4.01 -5.97
N ALA A 66 12.41 -4.79 -4.89
CA ALA A 66 13.60 -4.85 -4.06
C ALA A 66 14.75 -5.48 -4.86
N SER A 67 15.95 -4.91 -4.71
CA SER A 67 17.18 -5.37 -5.35
C SER A 67 17.87 -6.48 -4.58
#